data_AF-A0A0Q7JYE4-F1
#
_entry.id   AF-A0A0Q7JYE4-F1
#
_cell.length_a   1.000
_cell.length_b   1.000
_cell.length_c   1.000
_cell.angle_alpha   90.00
_cell.angle_beta   90.00
_cell.angle_gamma   90.00
#
_symmetry.space_group_name_H-M   'P 1'
#
loop_
_entity.id
_entity.type
_entity.pdbx_description
1 polymer ?
#
loop_
_entity_poly.entity_id
_entity_poly.type
_entity_poly.pdbx_seq_one_letter_code
_entity_poly.pdbx_strand_id
1 'polypeptide(L)'
;MTLIASRPTTDDGRRLLTTHELALVVRRVASEPRRWRPHVSRAADAHEVQLSGPVGVEVWLRNWLPAQQQSLHDDGALAAFAVVEGTLTEVRDDDVLGSWATVLQAPAVRVAERGLAYGLRNDHGRPAVTIHAYAPGLSSRLSADAAREGLSTTA
;
A
#
# COMPACT_ATOMS: atom_id res chain seq x y z
N MET A 1 31.14 9.16 -17.74
CA MET A 1 31.44 8.88 -16.32
C MET A 1 30.09 8.86 -15.59
N THR A 2 29.50 7.68 -15.39
CA THR A 2 28.15 7.56 -14.83
C THR A 2 28.26 7.48 -13.31
N LEU A 3 27.78 8.51 -12.61
CA LEU A 3 27.64 8.49 -11.16
C LEU A 3 26.54 7.50 -10.80
N ILE A 4 26.91 6.35 -10.23
CA ILE A 4 25.96 5.47 -9.56
C ILE A 4 25.65 6.13 -8.23
N ALA A 5 24.50 6.79 -8.13
CA ALA A 5 24.01 7.29 -6.85
C ALA A 5 23.81 6.10 -5.91
N SER A 6 24.52 6.10 -4.79
CA SER A 6 24.37 5.09 -3.74
C SER A 6 22.93 5.07 -3.24
N ARG A 7 22.31 3.89 -3.19
CA ARG A 7 20.94 3.75 -2.69
C ARG A 7 20.89 4.02 -1.18
N PRO A 8 19.87 4.72 -0.68
CA PRO A 8 19.72 4.96 0.74
C PRO A 8 19.41 3.64 1.49
N THR A 9 20.00 3.48 2.66
CA THR A 9 19.82 2.35 3.59
C THR A 9 19.24 2.88 4.90
N THR A 10 18.43 2.06 5.59
CA THR A 10 18.04 2.32 6.98
C THR A 10 19.22 2.08 7.93
N ASP A 11 19.10 2.59 9.16
CA ASP A 11 20.09 2.48 10.24
C ASP A 11 20.44 1.01 10.59
N ASP A 12 19.57 0.06 10.28
CA ASP A 12 19.76 -1.39 10.44
C ASP A 12 20.42 -2.09 9.22
N GLY A 13 20.92 -1.33 8.24
CA GLY A 13 21.55 -1.83 7.02
C GLY A 13 20.58 -2.41 5.98
N ARG A 14 19.26 -2.32 6.19
CA ARG A 14 18.28 -2.74 5.18
C ARG A 14 18.18 -1.71 4.06
N ARG A 15 18.10 -2.21 2.84
CA ARG A 15 17.93 -1.38 1.65
C ARG A 15 16.54 -0.76 1.63
N LEU A 16 16.46 0.57 1.50
CA LEU A 16 15.19 1.24 1.24
C LEU A 16 14.76 0.98 -0.21
N LEU A 17 13.51 0.59 -0.38
CA LEU A 17 12.91 0.50 -1.71
C LEU A 17 12.56 1.90 -2.21
N THR A 18 12.80 2.12 -3.49
CA THR A 18 12.28 3.29 -4.22
C THR A 18 10.81 3.09 -4.59
N THR A 19 10.11 4.19 -4.87
CA THR A 19 8.73 4.21 -5.39
C THR A 19 8.56 3.30 -6.60
N HIS A 20 9.51 3.37 -7.54
CA HIS A 20 9.50 2.55 -8.73
C HIS A 20 9.61 1.06 -8.39
N GLU A 21 10.50 0.68 -7.48
CA GLU A 21 10.69 -0.71 -7.06
C GLU A 21 9.44 -1.26 -6.35
N LEU A 22 8.81 -0.48 -5.48
CA LEU A 22 7.58 -0.90 -4.82
C LEU A 22 6.41 -1.02 -5.80
N ALA A 23 6.31 -0.11 -6.77
CA ALA A 23 5.34 -0.22 -7.87
C ALA A 23 5.55 -1.49 -8.71
N LEU A 24 6.81 -1.91 -8.94
CA LEU A 24 7.11 -3.17 -9.63
C LEU A 24 6.70 -4.38 -8.79
N VAL A 25 6.87 -4.35 -7.47
CA VAL A 25 6.40 -5.42 -6.57
C VAL A 25 4.89 -5.60 -6.72
N VAL A 26 4.11 -4.53 -6.57
CA VAL A 26 2.65 -4.65 -6.64
C VAL A 26 2.17 -5.06 -8.04
N ARG A 27 2.80 -4.54 -9.10
CA ARG A 27 2.51 -4.95 -10.50
C ARG A 27 2.73 -6.43 -10.71
N ARG A 28 3.83 -6.98 -10.18
CA ARG A 28 4.14 -8.40 -10.31
C ARG A 28 3.11 -9.28 -9.63
N VAL A 29 2.76 -8.96 -8.38
CA VAL A 29 1.72 -9.71 -7.66
C VAL A 29 0.38 -9.63 -8.38
N ALA A 30 -0.04 -8.43 -8.81
CA ALA A 30 -1.28 -8.22 -9.56
C ALA A 30 -1.33 -9.04 -10.86
N SER A 31 -0.20 -9.15 -11.58
CA SER A 31 -0.10 -9.90 -12.83
C SER A 31 -0.12 -11.43 -12.69
N GLU A 32 -0.13 -11.96 -11.46
CA GLU A 32 -0.09 -13.40 -11.17
C GLU A 32 -1.38 -13.86 -10.43
N PRO A 33 -2.57 -13.94 -11.10
CA PRO A 33 -3.86 -14.22 -10.45
C PRO A 33 -3.90 -15.45 -9.54
N ARG A 34 -3.09 -16.47 -9.83
CA ARG A 34 -2.98 -17.69 -9.01
C ARG A 34 -2.54 -17.40 -7.57
N ARG A 35 -1.86 -16.27 -7.32
CA ARG A 35 -1.37 -15.87 -6.00
C ARG A 35 -2.41 -15.16 -5.15
N TRP A 36 -3.43 -14.57 -5.75
CA TRP A 36 -4.35 -13.68 -5.04
C TRP A 36 -5.83 -14.05 -5.21
N ARG A 37 -6.25 -14.63 -6.34
CA ARG A 37 -7.65 -15.04 -6.55
C ARG A 37 -8.19 -16.01 -5.51
N PRO A 38 -7.42 -17.01 -5.02
CA PRO A 38 -7.92 -17.90 -3.97
C PRO A 38 -8.24 -17.18 -2.65
N HIS A 39 -7.69 -15.98 -2.46
CA HIS A 39 -7.84 -15.16 -1.26
C HIS A 39 -8.94 -14.10 -1.36
N VAL A 40 -9.60 -13.96 -2.52
CA VAL A 40 -10.73 -13.05 -2.69
C VAL A 40 -11.97 -13.65 -2.01
N SER A 41 -12.56 -12.96 -1.05
CA SER A 41 -13.79 -13.42 -0.41
C SER A 41 -14.95 -13.37 -1.39
N ARG A 42 -15.76 -14.43 -1.37
CA ARG A 42 -17.02 -14.56 -2.12
C ARG A 42 -18.24 -14.21 -1.28
N ALA A 43 -18.07 -13.99 0.02
CA ALA A 43 -19.18 -13.84 0.97
C ALA A 43 -19.77 -12.41 1.03
N ALA A 44 -19.35 -11.51 0.13
CA ALA A 44 -19.74 -10.11 0.12
C ALA A 44 -19.47 -9.38 1.45
N ASP A 45 -18.38 -9.76 2.12
CA ASP A 45 -17.83 -9.10 3.30
C ASP A 45 -16.57 -8.29 2.97
N ALA A 46 -16.34 -7.24 3.75
CA ALA A 46 -15.08 -6.54 3.75
C ALA A 46 -14.05 -7.44 4.43
N HIS A 47 -13.00 -7.81 3.71
CA HIS A 47 -11.95 -8.68 4.26
C HIS A 47 -10.58 -8.22 3.80
N GLU A 48 -9.58 -8.52 4.63
CA GLU A 48 -8.18 -8.29 4.32
C GLU A 48 -7.36 -9.53 4.64
N VAL A 49 -6.33 -9.78 3.84
CA VAL A 49 -5.43 -10.91 4.06
C VAL A 49 -4.05 -10.59 3.55
N GLN A 50 -3.04 -10.95 4.33
CA GLN A 50 -1.65 -10.79 3.94
C GLN A 50 -1.27 -11.84 2.89
N LEU A 51 -0.60 -11.40 1.83
CA LEU A 51 -0.01 -12.26 0.80
C LEU A 51 1.50 -12.37 1.00
N SER A 52 2.11 -13.44 0.47
CA SER A 52 3.57 -13.55 0.46
C SER A 52 4.20 -12.43 -0.38
N GLY A 53 5.03 -11.62 0.26
CA GLY A 53 5.80 -10.52 -0.34
C GLY A 53 7.32 -10.75 -0.27
N PRO A 54 8.11 -9.92 -0.98
CA PRO A 54 9.56 -9.86 -0.80
C PRO A 54 9.95 -9.49 0.64
N VAL A 55 11.17 -9.84 1.05
CA VAL A 55 11.72 -9.43 2.36
C VAL A 55 11.66 -7.90 2.50
N GLY A 56 11.13 -7.43 3.64
CA GLY A 56 10.99 -6.00 3.95
C GLY A 56 9.78 -5.32 3.33
N VAL A 57 8.94 -6.04 2.57
CA VAL A 57 7.71 -5.54 1.97
C VAL A 57 6.52 -6.35 2.46
N GLU A 58 5.56 -5.67 3.07
CA GLU A 58 4.28 -6.29 3.42
C GLU A 58 3.29 -6.11 2.27
N VAL A 59 2.68 -7.21 1.85
CA VAL A 59 1.69 -7.23 0.76
C VAL A 59 0.34 -7.68 1.30
N TRP A 60 -0.70 -6.93 1.01
CA TRP A 60 -2.05 -7.17 1.52
C TRP A 60 -3.07 -7.17 0.37
N LEU A 61 -4.02 -8.10 0.40
CA LEU A 61 -5.21 -8.08 -0.43
C LEU A 61 -6.38 -7.53 0.40
N ARG A 62 -7.18 -6.66 -0.20
CA ARG A 62 -8.40 -6.09 0.40
C ARG A 62 -9.57 -6.20 -0.55
N ASN A 63 -10.71 -6.70 -0.05
CA ASN A 63 -12.00 -6.58 -0.71
C ASN A 63 -12.68 -5.26 -0.34
N TRP A 64 -13.34 -4.68 -1.32
CA TRP A 64 -14.10 -3.45 -1.19
C TRP A 64 -15.56 -3.68 -1.55
N LEU A 65 -16.44 -3.60 -0.56
CA LEU A 65 -17.88 -3.64 -0.78
C LEU A 65 -18.40 -2.33 -1.39
N PRO A 66 -19.54 -2.36 -2.11
CA PRO A 66 -20.22 -1.13 -2.51
C PRO A 66 -20.41 -0.19 -1.31
N ALA A 67 -20.18 1.11 -1.53
CA ALA A 67 -20.20 2.17 -0.52
C ALA A 67 -19.13 2.08 0.60
N GLN A 68 -18.24 1.08 0.59
CA GLN A 68 -17.12 1.02 1.54
C GLN A 68 -16.10 2.11 1.23
N GLN A 69 -15.56 2.73 2.28
CA GLN A 69 -14.58 3.81 2.17
C GLN A 69 -13.48 3.65 3.22
N GLN A 70 -12.29 4.09 2.87
CA GLN A 70 -11.20 4.32 3.79
C GLN A 70 -10.96 5.82 3.90
N SER A 71 -10.86 6.30 5.14
CA SER A 71 -10.52 7.70 5.42
C SER A 71 -9.18 8.08 4.80
N LEU A 72 -9.00 9.37 4.50
CA LEU A 72 -7.69 9.91 4.14
C LEU A 72 -6.72 9.71 5.29
N HIS A 73 -5.56 9.12 5.00
CA HIS A 73 -4.49 8.89 5.96
C HIS A 73 -3.16 8.82 5.22
N ASP A 74 -2.09 9.25 5.90
CA ASP A 74 -0.73 8.93 5.51
C ASP A 74 -0.36 7.59 6.17
N ASP A 75 0.06 6.61 5.38
CA ASP A 75 0.53 5.31 5.87
C ASP A 75 1.86 5.41 6.64
N GLY A 76 2.49 6.59 6.70
CA GLY A 76 3.86 6.81 7.18
C GLY A 76 4.88 6.02 6.35
N ALA A 77 4.44 5.47 5.22
CA ALA A 77 5.10 4.47 4.40
C ALA A 77 5.28 4.96 2.98
N LEU A 78 6.28 4.39 2.31
CA LEU A 78 6.11 4.25 0.88
C LEU A 78 5.07 3.14 0.67
N ALA A 79 3.99 3.48 -0.01
CA ALA A 79 2.92 2.55 -0.36
C ALA A 79 2.73 2.49 -1.87
N ALA A 80 2.38 1.32 -2.38
CA ALA A 80 1.90 1.14 -3.74
C ALA A 80 0.71 0.20 -3.72
N PHE A 81 -0.29 0.47 -4.54
CA PHE A 81 -1.43 -0.42 -4.66
C PHE A 81 -1.84 -0.65 -6.11
N ALA A 82 -2.52 -1.76 -6.34
CA ALA A 82 -3.13 -2.08 -7.62
C ALA A 82 -4.61 -2.41 -7.42
N VAL A 83 -5.48 -1.83 -8.24
CA VAL A 83 -6.86 -2.32 -8.42
C VAL A 83 -6.79 -3.49 -9.41
N VAL A 84 -7.11 -4.69 -8.92
CA VAL A 84 -6.99 -5.94 -9.70
C VAL A 84 -8.34 -6.46 -10.18
N GLU A 85 -9.44 -6.07 -9.53
CA GLU A 85 -10.82 -6.31 -9.98
C GLU A 85 -11.71 -5.11 -9.61
N GLY A 86 -12.69 -4.81 -10.47
CA GLY A 86 -13.66 -3.74 -10.23
C GLY A 86 -13.12 -2.32 -10.50
N THR A 87 -13.79 -1.36 -9.87
CA THR A 87 -13.49 0.07 -10.00
C THR A 87 -13.53 0.72 -8.62
N LEU A 88 -12.60 1.62 -8.34
CA LEU A 88 -12.56 2.42 -7.12
C LEU A 88 -12.31 3.89 -7.43
N THR A 89 -12.71 4.77 -6.52
CA THR A 89 -12.28 6.17 -6.51
C THR A 89 -11.11 6.31 -5.55
N GLU A 90 -9.97 6.77 -6.04
CA GLU A 90 -8.87 7.26 -5.21
C GLU A 90 -9.11 8.72 -4.87
N VAL A 91 -9.05 9.06 -3.59
CA VAL A 91 -9.06 10.43 -3.09
C VAL A 91 -7.68 10.74 -2.55
N ARG A 92 -7.13 11.90 -2.91
CA ARG A 92 -5.88 12.41 -2.36
C ARG A 92 -6.09 13.80 -1.82
N ASP A 93 -5.26 14.15 -0.85
CA ASP A 93 -5.21 15.47 -0.25
C ASP A 93 -3.76 15.93 -0.14
N ASP A 94 -3.53 17.18 -0.53
CA ASP A 94 -2.22 17.82 -0.54
C ASP A 94 -2.40 19.28 -0.12
N ASP A 95 -1.53 19.75 0.78
CA ASP A 95 -1.64 21.10 1.35
C ASP A 95 -1.53 22.22 0.29
N VAL A 96 -0.88 21.95 -0.86
CA VAL A 96 -0.65 22.92 -1.93
C VAL A 96 -1.66 22.76 -3.06
N LEU A 97 -1.94 21.53 -3.48
CA LEU A 97 -2.81 21.23 -4.62
C LEU A 97 -4.29 21.07 -4.23
N GLY A 98 -4.59 20.96 -2.94
CA GLY A 98 -5.92 20.67 -2.42
C GLY A 98 -6.32 19.21 -2.60
N SER A 99 -7.60 18.91 -2.43
CA SER A 99 -8.12 17.53 -2.55
C SER A 99 -8.64 17.23 -3.96
N TRP A 100 -8.35 16.03 -4.47
CA TRP A 100 -8.88 15.57 -5.75
C TRP A 100 -9.25 14.08 -5.71
N ALA A 101 -10.13 13.70 -6.65
CA ALA A 101 -10.60 12.33 -6.80
C ALA A 101 -10.31 11.80 -8.22
N THR A 102 -9.87 10.54 -8.31
CA THR A 102 -9.55 9.86 -9.57
C THR A 102 -10.23 8.49 -9.61
N VAL A 103 -10.98 8.20 -10.67
CA VAL A 103 -11.57 6.88 -10.89
C VAL A 103 -10.51 5.92 -11.43
N LEU A 104 -10.38 4.76 -10.78
CA LEU A 104 -9.42 3.70 -11.07
C LEU A 104 -10.16 2.42 -11.46
N GLN A 105 -10.14 2.08 -12.75
CA GLN A 105 -10.65 0.79 -13.23
C GLN A 105 -9.51 -0.23 -13.31
N ALA A 106 -9.78 -1.47 -12.89
CA ALA A 106 -8.82 -2.56 -13.06
C ALA A 106 -8.45 -2.79 -14.55
N PRO A 107 -7.18 -3.03 -14.88
CA PRO A 107 -6.01 -2.93 -14.00
C PRO A 107 -5.53 -1.48 -13.84
N ALA A 108 -5.34 -1.03 -12.61
CA ALA A 108 -4.73 0.27 -12.31
C ALA A 108 -3.70 0.13 -11.20
N VAL A 109 -2.58 0.86 -11.30
CA VAL A 109 -1.52 0.90 -10.29
C VAL A 109 -1.28 2.33 -9.86
N ARG A 110 -1.09 2.54 -8.57
CA ARG A 110 -0.81 3.83 -7.93
C ARG A 110 0.28 3.69 -6.89
N VAL A 111 0.91 4.82 -6.59
CA VAL A 111 1.96 4.96 -5.58
C VAL A 111 1.61 6.13 -4.68
N ALA A 112 1.74 5.94 -3.38
CA ALA A 112 1.61 7.00 -2.39
C ALA A 112 2.97 7.15 -1.71
N GLU A 113 3.54 8.35 -1.86
CA GLU A 113 4.77 8.74 -1.18
C GLU A 113 4.49 8.97 0.30
N ARG A 114 5.54 8.87 1.13
CA ARG A 114 5.45 9.27 2.54
C ARG A 114 5.03 10.74 2.64
N GLY A 115 4.14 11.06 3.59
CA GLY A 115 3.64 12.41 3.79
C GLY A 115 2.43 12.77 2.93
N LEU A 116 1.97 11.88 2.04
CA LEU A 116 0.81 12.15 1.19
C LEU A 116 -0.38 11.30 1.63
N ALA A 117 -1.42 11.97 2.14
CA ALA A 117 -2.64 11.30 2.54
C ALA A 117 -3.45 10.84 1.31
N TYR A 118 -3.89 9.59 1.33
CA TYR A 118 -4.84 9.08 0.34
C TYR A 118 -5.87 8.16 0.99
N GLY A 119 -6.97 7.96 0.27
CA GLY A 119 -8.07 7.09 0.64
C GLY A 119 -8.66 6.44 -0.59
N LEU A 120 -9.29 5.29 -0.40
CA LEU A 120 -10.00 4.57 -1.45
C LEU A 120 -11.47 4.46 -1.08
N ARG A 121 -12.33 4.67 -2.08
CA ARG A 121 -13.78 4.59 -1.95
C ARG A 121 -14.34 3.70 -3.03
N ASN A 122 -15.25 2.82 -2.67
CA ASN A 122 -16.07 2.11 -3.64
C ASN A 122 -17.40 2.86 -3.80
N ASP A 123 -17.38 3.94 -4.57
CA ASP A 123 -18.59 4.69 -4.93
C ASP A 123 -19.39 4.00 -6.06
N HIS A 124 -19.09 2.74 -6.35
CA HIS A 124 -19.65 1.97 -7.45
C HIS A 124 -20.53 0.81 -6.97
N GLY A 125 -21.42 0.33 -7.84
CA GLY A 125 -22.41 -0.70 -7.50
C GLY A 125 -21.89 -2.15 -7.44
N ARG A 126 -20.58 -2.37 -7.60
CA ARG A 126 -19.97 -3.71 -7.66
C ARG A 126 -18.78 -3.79 -6.70
N PRO A 127 -18.50 -4.97 -6.10
CA PRO A 127 -17.28 -5.16 -5.32
C PRO A 127 -16.02 -4.90 -6.17
N ALA A 128 -14.95 -4.48 -5.49
CA ALA A 128 -13.63 -4.32 -6.07
C ALA A 128 -12.57 -4.98 -5.19
N VAL A 129 -11.38 -5.23 -5.76
CA VAL A 129 -10.26 -5.87 -5.06
C VAL A 129 -9.00 -5.06 -5.29
N THR A 130 -8.27 -4.78 -4.22
CA THR A 130 -6.95 -4.18 -4.30
C THR A 130 -5.87 -5.06 -3.71
N ILE A 131 -4.65 -4.87 -4.21
CA ILE A 131 -3.43 -5.40 -3.61
C ILE A 131 -2.57 -4.20 -3.21
N HIS A 132 -2.17 -4.12 -1.95
CA HIS A 132 -1.32 -3.08 -1.39
C HIS A 132 0.06 -3.65 -1.06
N ALA A 133 1.10 -2.84 -1.21
CA ALA A 133 2.47 -3.14 -0.83
C ALA A 133 3.04 -1.96 -0.03
N TYR A 134 3.71 -2.25 1.10
CA TYR A 134 4.23 -1.24 2.03
C TYR A 134 5.72 -1.47 2.32
N ALA A 135 6.53 -0.40 2.28
CA ALA A 135 7.96 -0.44 2.58
C ALA A 135 8.45 0.73 3.46
N PRO A 136 9.14 0.46 4.60
CA PRO A 136 9.22 -0.85 5.26
C PRO A 136 7.80 -1.32 5.67
N GLY A 137 7.62 -2.62 5.87
CA GLY A 137 6.33 -3.21 6.24
C GLY A 137 5.71 -2.57 7.49
N LEU A 138 4.38 -2.47 7.54
CA LEU A 138 3.66 -1.78 8.61
C LEU A 138 3.87 -2.44 9.97
N SER A 139 3.94 -3.78 10.01
CA SER A 139 4.16 -4.57 11.24
C SER A 139 5.58 -4.39 11.78
N SER A 140 6.57 -4.21 10.89
CA SER A 140 7.96 -3.94 11.30
C SER A 140 8.13 -2.59 12.01
N ARG A 141 7.20 -1.65 11.81
CA ARG A 141 7.22 -0.34 12.49
C ARG A 141 6.67 -0.39 13.89
N LEU A 142 5.56 -1.11 14.09
CA LEU A 142 5.01 -1.33 15.44
C LEU A 142 6.08 -1.92 16.37
N SER A 143 6.94 -2.80 15.86
CA SER A 143 8.08 -3.34 16.62
C SER A 143 9.22 -2.32 16.84
N ALA A 144 9.48 -1.43 15.89
CA ALA A 144 10.53 -0.42 16.01
C ALA A 144 10.14 0.74 16.95
N ASP A 145 8.89 1.19 16.89
CA ASP A 145 8.35 2.23 17.79
C ASP A 145 8.30 1.72 19.23
N ALA A 146 7.83 0.49 19.45
CA ALA A 146 7.87 -0.15 20.77
C ALA A 146 9.30 -0.28 21.34
N ALA A 147 10.29 -0.56 20.48
CA ALA A 147 11.69 -0.60 20.90
C ALA A 147 12.23 0.81 21.26
N ARG A 148 11.85 1.86 20.52
CA ARG A 148 12.23 3.25 20.85
C ARG A 148 11.59 3.72 22.16
N GLU A 149 10.34 3.39 22.42
CA GLU A 149 9.66 3.75 23.68
C GLU A 149 10.24 2.99 24.89
N GLY A 150 10.63 1.73 24.72
CA GLY A 150 11.29 0.93 25.76
C GLY A 150 12.69 1.46 26.13
N LEU A 151 13.43 2.03 25.17
CA LEU A 151 14.73 2.68 25.40
C LEU A 151 14.60 4.05 26.10
N SER A 152 13.47 4.74 25.99
CA SER A 152 13.23 6.06 26.62
C SER A 152 12.74 6.00 28.07
N THR A 153 12.37 4.82 28.60
CA THR A 153 11.81 4.69 29.96
C THR A 153 12.87 4.36 31.04
N THR A 154 14.16 4.37 30.69
CA THR A 154 15.25 4.22 31.67
C THR A 154 15.97 5.56 31.85
N ALA A 155 15.44 6.41 32.71
CA ALA A 155 16.11 7.61 33.23
C ALA A 155 15.76 7.77 34.72
#